data_AF-A0A7W5FVW0-F1
#
_entry.id   AF-A0A7W5FVW0-F1
#
_cell.length_a   1.000
_cell.length_b   1.000
_cell.length_c   1.000
_cell.angle_alpha   90.00
_cell.angle_beta   90.00
_cell.angle_gamma   90.00
#
_symmetry.space_group_name_H-M   'P 1'
#
loop_
_entity.id
_entity.type
_entity.pdbx_description
1 polymer ?
#
loop_
_entity_poly.entity_id
_entity_poly.type
_entity_poly.pdbx_seq_one_letter_code
_entity_poly.pdbx_strand_id
1 'polypeptide(L)'
;MSTPDSGKPSLDAQRLEDFIFVRELNEVFLLLDHISGCWDKSWYAQPKTFADEIIPNVLELCKIGLEADGSDNSKAEQAYKLLCAKDKLNAAARPASGMTIAFTLLVVGEGNRRSWSAWMTGIGNLWRHWTRPREATLALPPPDAGASAPQAVDAGTVASNGGAAVPVGNALVALPVQRNSSRSWDKPTRLTLARHAFPGLVHVAIKFKLWLSCIVLLLVLGLMGTCVMSWHITGGNVILQHLDELKVKEAVLQKTIAEAELKFATDEQEHQTGQPAPMPMAIPARADAPGQARARNASRPVQFCSLFEKDATPFYRSTEEYQLCSRKRAIERQIVIAHDALGDWLQPWIDVYQYVQAKLSSGRMFYPPPAAQGNTEELAQIVTMVVGTAVLPLFYGVLGAGAAVVRDLWAKMRESLLSPRDLSLALLQLALGATIGACIALFISPSPQAGGKEAALLGSWALSSSALSFVAGFGVEGVFLALESLVRRVFNVSDPARKP
;
A
#
# COMPACT_ATOMS: atom_id res chain seq x y z
N MET A 1 34.72 7.61 -71.94
CA MET A 1 33.69 6.67 -72.47
C MET A 1 33.32 5.75 -71.32
N SER A 2 32.43 6.25 -70.45
CA SER A 2 31.93 5.56 -69.26
C SER A 2 30.67 4.79 -69.66
N THR A 3 30.70 3.47 -69.52
CA THR A 3 29.53 2.62 -69.73
C THR A 3 28.44 2.99 -68.71
N PRO A 4 27.16 3.06 -69.12
CA PRO A 4 26.06 3.30 -68.19
C PRO A 4 25.99 2.10 -67.24
N ASP A 5 26.34 2.34 -65.99
CA ASP A 5 26.20 1.38 -64.90
C ASP A 5 24.73 0.93 -64.88
N SER A 6 24.49 -0.35 -65.17
CA SER A 6 23.13 -0.90 -65.26
C SER A 6 22.43 -0.65 -63.94
N GLY A 7 21.38 0.18 -63.96
CA GLY A 7 20.65 0.70 -62.80
C GLY A 7 19.90 -0.34 -61.97
N LYS A 8 20.58 -1.40 -61.54
CA LYS A 8 20.07 -2.33 -60.55
C LYS A 8 20.21 -1.68 -59.17
N PRO A 9 19.13 -1.61 -58.37
CA PRO A 9 19.21 -1.07 -57.02
C PRO A 9 20.22 -1.88 -56.21
N SER A 10 20.94 -1.20 -55.32
CA SER A 10 21.87 -1.87 -54.41
C SER A 10 21.13 -2.93 -53.60
N LEU A 11 21.81 -4.03 -53.28
CA LEU A 11 21.24 -5.14 -52.49
C LEU A 11 20.69 -4.66 -51.14
N ASP A 12 21.26 -3.58 -50.59
CA ASP A 12 20.77 -2.95 -49.36
C ASP A 12 19.47 -2.16 -49.57
N ALA A 13 19.29 -1.52 -50.72
CA ALA A 13 18.02 -0.85 -51.08
C ALA A 13 16.89 -1.87 -51.25
N GLN A 14 17.16 -3.00 -51.92
CA GLN A 14 16.18 -4.09 -52.06
C GLN A 14 15.77 -4.67 -50.70
N ARG A 15 16.74 -4.90 -49.81
CA ARG A 15 16.46 -5.36 -48.44
C ARG A 15 15.64 -4.37 -47.63
N LEU A 16 15.87 -3.07 -47.82
CA LEU A 16 15.11 -2.03 -47.14
C LEU A 16 13.66 -1.97 -47.64
N GLU A 17 13.45 -2.06 -48.95
CA GLU A 17 12.11 -2.11 -49.57
C GLU A 17 11.32 -3.32 -49.08
N ASP A 18 11.94 -4.52 -49.12
CA ASP A 18 11.31 -5.74 -48.64
C ASP A 18 10.96 -5.65 -47.15
N PHE A 19 11.84 -5.02 -46.34
CA PHE A 19 11.58 -4.80 -44.92
C PHE A 19 10.40 -3.84 -44.68
N ILE A 20 10.33 -2.74 -45.43
CA ILE A 20 9.22 -1.77 -45.34
C ILE A 20 7.92 -2.46 -45.74
N PHE A 21 7.90 -3.20 -46.85
CA PHE A 21 6.72 -3.88 -47.32
C PHE A 21 6.20 -4.92 -46.33
N VAL A 22 7.07 -5.79 -45.80
CA VAL A 22 6.69 -6.79 -44.79
C VAL A 22 6.18 -6.12 -43.52
N ARG A 23 6.77 -5.00 -43.11
CA ARG A 23 6.32 -4.23 -41.94
C ARG A 23 4.90 -3.69 -42.13
N GLU A 24 4.63 -3.06 -43.26
CA GLU A 24 3.31 -2.49 -43.60
C GLU A 24 2.24 -3.58 -43.73
N LEU A 25 2.60 -4.73 -44.32
CA LEU A 25 1.72 -5.89 -44.43
C LEU A 25 1.33 -6.46 -43.06
N ASN A 26 2.29 -6.57 -42.14
CA ASN A 26 2.03 -7.03 -40.78
C ASN A 26 1.13 -6.05 -40.00
N GLU A 27 1.26 -4.74 -40.22
CA GLU A 27 0.37 -3.73 -39.62
C GLU A 27 -1.06 -3.88 -40.13
N VAL A 28 -1.24 -4.07 -41.44
CA VAL A 28 -2.54 -4.31 -42.07
C VAL A 28 -3.21 -5.57 -41.50
N PHE A 29 -2.48 -6.69 -41.37
CA PHE A 29 -3.02 -7.90 -40.76
C PHE A 29 -3.42 -7.70 -39.29
N LEU A 30 -2.64 -6.92 -38.55
CA LEU A 30 -2.92 -6.60 -37.14
C LEU A 30 -4.18 -5.73 -36.99
N LEU A 31 -4.39 -4.76 -37.89
CA LEU A 31 -5.62 -3.96 -37.94
C LEU A 31 -6.84 -4.80 -38.33
N LEU A 32 -6.70 -5.68 -39.31
CA LEU A 32 -7.75 -6.59 -39.76
C LEU A 32 -8.18 -7.52 -38.62
N ASP A 33 -7.21 -8.09 -37.91
CA ASP A 33 -7.43 -8.94 -36.73
C ASP A 33 -8.18 -8.18 -35.62
N HIS A 34 -7.79 -6.94 -35.33
CA HIS A 34 -8.49 -6.08 -34.37
C HIS A 34 -9.95 -5.81 -34.76
N ILE A 35 -10.20 -5.38 -36.01
CA ILE A 35 -11.55 -5.10 -36.50
C ILE A 35 -12.41 -6.37 -36.47
N SER A 36 -11.86 -7.50 -36.90
CA SER A 36 -12.59 -8.79 -36.88
C SER A 36 -13.00 -9.24 -35.47
N GLY A 37 -12.25 -8.83 -34.44
CA GLY A 37 -12.57 -9.11 -33.04
C GLY A 37 -13.59 -8.14 -32.41
N CYS A 38 -13.85 -7.01 -33.05
CA CYS A 38 -14.80 -6.00 -32.58
C CYS A 38 -16.13 -6.12 -33.34
N TRP A 39 -17.14 -6.71 -32.72
CA TRP A 39 -18.49 -6.85 -33.29
C TRP A 39 -19.14 -5.51 -33.68
N ASP A 40 -18.82 -4.42 -32.97
CA ASP A 40 -19.32 -3.07 -33.27
C ASP A 40 -18.66 -2.41 -34.49
N LYS A 41 -17.53 -2.95 -34.97
CA LYS A 41 -16.76 -2.35 -36.07
C LYS A 41 -16.88 -3.24 -37.30
N SER A 42 -17.80 -2.91 -38.19
CA SER A 42 -17.87 -3.59 -39.49
C SER A 42 -16.95 -2.91 -40.50
N TRP A 43 -16.08 -3.70 -41.14
CA TRP A 43 -15.33 -3.30 -42.35
C TRP A 43 -16.25 -2.77 -43.46
N TYR A 44 -17.52 -3.21 -43.44
CA TYR A 44 -18.55 -2.92 -44.44
C TYR A 44 -19.48 -1.75 -44.07
N ALA A 45 -19.08 -0.86 -43.16
CA ALA A 45 -19.82 0.37 -42.94
C ALA A 45 -19.96 1.09 -44.30
N GLN A 46 -21.19 1.09 -44.84
CA GLN A 46 -21.42 1.19 -46.27
C GLN A 46 -20.77 2.42 -46.91
N PRO A 47 -20.12 2.26 -48.08
CA PRO A 47 -19.62 3.41 -48.84
C PRO A 47 -20.83 4.25 -49.29
N LYS A 48 -20.93 5.48 -48.79
CA LYS A 48 -21.98 6.43 -49.22
C LYS A 48 -21.70 7.04 -50.59
N THR A 49 -20.57 6.72 -51.22
CA THR A 49 -20.09 7.35 -52.45
C THR A 49 -19.48 6.34 -53.42
N PHE A 50 -19.88 6.44 -54.70
CA PHE A 50 -19.43 5.60 -55.83
C PHE A 50 -17.91 5.65 -56.12
N ALA A 51 -17.15 6.55 -55.50
CA ALA A 51 -15.70 6.65 -55.67
C ALA A 51 -14.88 5.64 -54.84
N ASP A 52 -15.54 4.82 -54.03
CA ASP A 52 -14.88 3.84 -53.13
C ASP A 52 -14.67 2.45 -53.74
N GLU A 53 -14.81 2.29 -55.06
CA GLU A 53 -14.65 1.01 -55.78
C GLU A 53 -13.21 0.43 -55.71
N ILE A 54 -12.25 1.21 -55.21
CA ILE A 54 -10.86 0.79 -55.00
C ILE A 54 -10.67 0.40 -53.52
N ILE A 55 -11.47 -0.55 -53.01
CA ILE A 55 -11.15 -1.24 -51.76
C ILE A 55 -10.77 -2.67 -52.13
N PRO A 56 -9.50 -3.07 -51.95
CA PRO A 56 -9.13 -4.44 -52.19
C PRO A 56 -9.93 -5.34 -51.25
N ASN A 57 -10.53 -6.38 -51.82
CA ASN A 57 -11.21 -7.41 -51.02
C ASN A 57 -10.19 -8.03 -50.04
N VAL A 58 -10.64 -8.52 -48.89
CA VAL A 58 -9.77 -9.21 -47.92
C VAL A 58 -8.96 -10.33 -48.61
N LEU A 59 -9.58 -11.01 -49.57
CA LEU A 59 -8.93 -12.03 -50.38
C LEU A 59 -7.81 -11.48 -51.27
N GLU A 60 -7.95 -10.27 -51.82
CA GLU A 60 -6.90 -9.61 -52.60
C GLU A 60 -5.73 -9.17 -51.70
N LEU A 61 -6.02 -8.67 -50.50
CA LEU A 61 -5.00 -8.37 -49.49
C LEU A 61 -4.19 -9.61 -49.10
N CYS A 62 -4.85 -10.77 -48.96
CA CYS A 62 -4.17 -12.03 -48.71
C CYS A 62 -3.31 -12.50 -49.89
N LYS A 63 -3.68 -12.18 -51.14
CA LYS A 63 -2.90 -12.52 -52.34
C LYS A 63 -1.63 -11.69 -52.46
N ILE A 64 -1.64 -10.43 -52.04
CA ILE A 64 -0.46 -9.53 -52.06
C ILE A 64 0.73 -10.15 -51.30
N GLY A 65 0.48 -10.84 -50.19
CA GLY A 65 1.54 -11.53 -49.44
C GLY A 65 2.00 -12.88 -50.02
N LEU A 66 1.25 -13.43 -50.98
CA LEU A 66 1.46 -14.79 -51.52
C LEU A 66 2.13 -14.77 -52.92
N GLU A 67 1.82 -13.77 -53.73
CA GLU A 67 2.24 -13.65 -55.14
C GLU A 67 3.12 -12.40 -55.35
N ALA A 68 4.30 -12.39 -54.74
CA ALA A 68 5.32 -11.37 -54.99
C ALA A 68 6.01 -11.66 -56.34
N ASP A 69 5.29 -11.53 -57.45
CA ASP A 69 5.89 -11.60 -58.77
C ASP A 69 6.87 -10.43 -58.92
N GLY A 70 8.14 -10.77 -59.17
CA GLY A 70 9.30 -9.88 -59.02
C GLY A 70 9.43 -8.74 -60.04
N SER A 71 8.34 -8.29 -60.66
CA SER A 71 8.36 -7.11 -61.54
C SER A 71 8.22 -5.82 -60.73
N ASP A 72 9.02 -4.79 -61.05
CA ASP A 72 9.01 -3.54 -60.27
C ASP A 72 7.65 -2.82 -60.32
N ASN A 73 6.93 -2.94 -61.45
CA ASN A 73 5.60 -2.35 -61.63
C ASN A 73 4.53 -3.03 -60.74
N SER A 74 4.57 -4.36 -60.59
CA SER A 74 3.62 -5.07 -59.71
C SER A 74 3.87 -4.74 -58.24
N LYS A 75 5.14 -4.57 -57.82
CA LYS A 75 5.48 -4.16 -56.45
C LYS A 75 4.92 -2.78 -56.11
N ALA A 76 5.05 -1.81 -57.01
CA ALA A 76 4.52 -0.46 -56.79
C ALA A 76 2.99 -0.45 -56.67
N GLU A 77 2.29 -1.21 -57.53
CA GLU A 77 0.83 -1.34 -57.46
C GLU A 77 0.36 -2.04 -56.18
N GLN A 78 1.05 -3.11 -55.77
CA GLN A 78 0.77 -3.82 -54.53
C GLN A 78 1.00 -2.93 -53.31
N ALA A 79 2.10 -2.14 -53.28
CA ALA A 79 2.39 -1.20 -52.21
C ALA A 79 1.32 -0.09 -52.13
N TYR A 80 0.86 0.43 -53.26
CA TYR A 80 -0.24 1.40 -53.31
C TYR A 80 -1.53 0.82 -52.71
N LYS A 81 -1.94 -0.38 -53.14
CA LYS A 81 -3.14 -1.06 -52.61
C LYS A 81 -3.02 -1.31 -51.11
N LEU A 82 -1.83 -1.69 -50.64
CA LEU A 82 -1.54 -1.93 -49.23
C LEU A 82 -1.68 -0.65 -48.39
N LEU A 83 -1.13 0.48 -48.87
CA LEU A 83 -1.24 1.77 -48.18
C LEU A 83 -2.69 2.26 -48.14
N CYS A 84 -3.44 2.15 -49.24
CA CYS A 84 -4.86 2.49 -49.25
C CYS A 84 -5.68 1.63 -48.27
N ALA A 85 -5.41 0.31 -48.22
CA ALA A 85 -6.05 -0.58 -47.27
C ALA A 85 -5.69 -0.21 -45.82
N LYS A 86 -4.41 0.11 -45.54
CA LYS A 86 -3.95 0.56 -44.23
C LYS A 86 -4.67 1.83 -43.78
N ASP A 87 -4.80 2.83 -44.63
CA ASP A 87 -5.46 4.10 -44.29
C ASP A 87 -6.94 3.88 -43.96
N LYS A 88 -7.64 3.04 -44.74
CA LYS A 88 -9.05 2.69 -44.49
C LYS A 88 -9.21 1.84 -43.22
N LEU A 89 -8.34 0.86 -43.00
CA LEU A 89 -8.30 0.06 -41.77
C LEU A 89 -8.04 0.93 -40.55
N ASN A 90 -7.10 1.87 -40.62
CA ASN A 90 -6.83 2.81 -39.53
C ASN A 90 -8.02 3.75 -39.30
N ALA A 91 -8.73 4.20 -40.35
CA ALA A 91 -9.94 4.98 -40.20
C ALA A 91 -11.07 4.19 -39.51
N ALA A 92 -11.25 2.92 -39.89
CA ALA A 92 -12.22 2.01 -39.28
C ALA A 92 -11.85 1.59 -37.85
N ALA A 93 -10.55 1.49 -37.54
CA ALA A 93 -10.07 1.12 -36.22
C ALA A 93 -10.22 2.24 -35.18
N ARG A 94 -10.50 3.49 -35.59
CA ARG A 94 -10.64 4.64 -34.68
C ARG A 94 -11.54 4.31 -33.47
N PRO A 95 -11.15 4.75 -32.26
CA PRO A 95 -10.01 5.60 -31.94
C PRO A 95 -8.64 4.90 -31.89
N ALA A 96 -8.56 3.58 -32.13
CA ALA A 96 -7.30 2.84 -32.12
C ALA A 96 -6.51 3.02 -33.43
N SER A 97 -5.20 2.80 -33.35
CA SER A 97 -4.29 2.76 -34.50
C SER A 97 -3.47 1.46 -34.48
N GLY A 98 -2.87 1.08 -35.61
CA GLY A 98 -2.01 -0.10 -35.68
C GLY A 98 -0.92 -0.11 -34.58
N MET A 99 -0.38 1.08 -34.26
CA MET A 99 0.61 1.26 -33.20
C MET A 99 0.06 0.99 -31.79
N THR A 100 -1.11 1.53 -31.43
CA THR A 100 -1.69 1.32 -30.08
C THR A 100 -2.15 -0.12 -29.88
N ILE A 101 -2.66 -0.76 -30.94
CA ILE A 101 -3.04 -2.16 -30.92
C ILE A 101 -1.80 -3.03 -30.73
N ALA A 102 -0.74 -2.80 -31.52
CA ALA A 102 0.52 -3.53 -31.38
C ALA A 102 1.14 -3.33 -30.00
N PHE A 103 1.14 -2.10 -29.48
CA PHE A 103 1.63 -1.81 -28.14
C PHE A 103 0.84 -2.56 -27.08
N THR A 104 -0.49 -2.53 -27.16
CA THR A 104 -1.37 -3.26 -26.23
C THR A 104 -1.10 -4.75 -26.27
N LEU A 105 -0.98 -5.36 -27.46
CA LEU A 105 -0.65 -6.78 -27.61
C LEU A 105 0.71 -7.14 -27.01
N LEU A 106 1.72 -6.27 -27.19
CA LEU A 106 3.06 -6.46 -26.61
C LEU A 106 3.05 -6.34 -25.08
N VAL A 107 2.25 -5.45 -24.51
CA VAL A 107 2.12 -5.26 -23.05
C VAL A 107 1.33 -6.40 -22.41
N VAL A 108 0.16 -6.74 -22.97
CA VAL A 108 -0.71 -7.81 -22.46
C VAL A 108 -0.02 -9.16 -22.61
N GLY A 109 0.48 -9.45 -23.81
CA GLY A 109 1.11 -10.72 -24.18
C GLY A 109 0.15 -11.92 -24.10
N GLU A 110 0.13 -12.76 -25.14
CA GLU A 110 -0.66 -14.01 -25.11
C GLU A 110 -0.17 -14.99 -24.02
N GLY A 111 1.11 -14.89 -23.61
CA GLY A 111 1.72 -15.74 -22.58
C GLY A 111 1.44 -15.33 -21.13
N ASN A 112 0.77 -14.20 -20.87
CA ASN A 112 0.66 -13.66 -19.52
C ASN A 112 -0.23 -14.50 -18.59
N ARG A 113 -1.07 -15.39 -19.13
CA ARG A 113 -1.89 -16.31 -18.32
C ARG A 113 -1.02 -17.25 -17.46
N ARG A 114 0.10 -17.74 -18.00
CA ARG A 114 1.05 -18.59 -17.25
C ARG A 114 1.87 -17.79 -16.24
N SER A 115 2.36 -16.62 -16.64
CA SER A 115 3.12 -15.72 -15.74
C SER A 115 2.28 -15.23 -14.56
N TRP A 116 1.02 -14.86 -14.78
CA TRP A 116 0.13 -14.41 -13.72
C TRP A 116 -0.22 -15.55 -12.76
N SER A 117 -0.39 -16.78 -13.26
CA SER A 117 -0.55 -17.96 -12.40
C SER A 117 0.70 -18.26 -11.57
N ALA A 118 1.91 -18.08 -12.12
CA ALA A 118 3.17 -18.23 -11.39
C ALA A 118 3.34 -17.14 -10.31
N TRP A 119 2.92 -15.91 -10.61
CA TRP A 119 2.93 -14.81 -9.64
C TRP A 119 1.89 -15.02 -8.53
N MET A 120 0.65 -15.39 -8.87
CA MET A 120 -0.41 -15.73 -7.91
C MET A 120 -0.01 -16.92 -7.01
N THR A 121 0.67 -17.92 -7.56
CA THR A 121 1.20 -19.04 -6.75
C THR A 121 2.35 -18.61 -5.85
N GLY A 122 3.20 -17.67 -6.30
CA GLY A 122 4.19 -17.01 -5.45
C GLY A 122 3.57 -16.26 -4.27
N ILE A 123 2.52 -15.48 -4.50
CA ILE A 123 1.75 -14.79 -3.44
C ILE A 123 1.07 -15.80 -2.52
N GLY A 124 0.47 -16.85 -3.07
CA GLY A 124 -0.13 -17.91 -2.27
C GLY A 124 0.88 -18.61 -1.36
N ASN A 125 2.13 -18.76 -1.79
CA ASN A 125 3.21 -19.29 -0.95
C ASN A 125 3.63 -18.32 0.16
N LEU A 126 3.70 -17.01 -0.14
CA LEU A 126 4.00 -15.97 0.85
C LEU A 126 2.88 -15.87 1.90
N TRP A 127 1.62 -15.90 1.46
CA TRP A 127 0.46 -15.91 2.34
C TRP A 127 0.46 -17.13 3.25
N ARG A 128 0.75 -18.33 2.72
CA ARG A 128 0.92 -19.55 3.51
C ARG A 128 2.05 -19.46 4.53
N HIS A 129 3.12 -18.71 4.24
CA HIS A 129 4.18 -18.47 5.21
C HIS A 129 3.74 -17.50 6.32
N TRP A 130 2.90 -16.51 5.99
CA TRP A 130 2.44 -15.51 6.95
C TRP A 130 1.28 -16.01 7.82
N THR A 131 0.37 -16.83 7.29
CA THR A 131 -0.76 -17.38 8.03
C THR A 131 -0.49 -18.71 8.70
N ARG A 132 0.72 -19.27 8.59
CA ARG A 132 1.08 -20.40 9.46
C ARG A 132 1.12 -19.85 10.88
N PRO A 133 0.21 -20.28 11.77
CA PRO A 133 0.31 -19.91 13.17
C PRO A 133 1.72 -20.30 13.60
N ARG A 134 2.45 -19.31 14.12
CA ARG A 134 3.75 -19.52 14.74
C ARG A 134 3.43 -20.29 16.01
N GLU A 135 3.26 -21.60 15.87
CA GLU A 135 3.17 -22.50 17.02
C GLU A 135 4.43 -22.22 17.83
N ALA A 136 4.23 -21.55 18.95
CA ALA A 136 5.26 -21.34 19.92
C ALA A 136 5.72 -22.74 20.34
N THR A 137 6.87 -23.17 19.83
CA THR A 137 7.67 -24.23 20.39
C THR A 137 8.12 -23.82 21.80
N LEU A 138 7.17 -23.84 22.72
CA LEU A 138 7.36 -24.07 24.15
C LEU A 138 6.98 -25.54 24.41
N ALA A 139 7.55 -26.44 23.62
CA ALA A 139 7.62 -27.85 23.99
C ALA A 139 8.76 -27.96 25.00
N LEU A 140 8.38 -28.04 26.28
CA LEU A 140 9.27 -28.45 27.37
C LEU A 140 9.98 -29.76 26.98
N PRO A 141 11.31 -29.88 27.21
CA PRO A 141 12.00 -31.13 26.98
C PRO A 141 11.48 -32.20 27.96
N PRO A 142 11.18 -33.43 27.50
CA PRO A 142 10.91 -34.53 28.40
C PRO A 142 12.20 -34.90 29.15
N PRO A 143 12.11 -35.26 30.45
CA PRO A 143 13.27 -35.71 31.21
C PRO A 143 13.65 -37.14 30.79
N ASP A 144 14.93 -37.31 30.50
CA ASP A 144 15.76 -38.49 30.72
C ASP A 144 15.18 -39.87 30.36
N ALA A 145 15.62 -40.39 29.22
CA ALA A 145 15.78 -41.84 29.03
C ALA A 145 17.06 -42.09 28.23
N GLY A 146 18.16 -42.33 28.94
CA GLY A 146 19.37 -42.89 28.36
C GLY A 146 19.16 -44.35 27.99
N ALA A 147 19.75 -44.77 26.86
CA ALA A 147 20.73 -45.86 26.79
C ALA A 147 20.90 -46.40 25.37
N SER A 148 22.18 -46.64 25.03
CA SER A 148 22.73 -47.61 24.08
C SER A 148 22.56 -47.43 22.56
N ALA A 149 23.72 -47.19 21.95
CA ALA A 149 24.07 -47.49 20.55
C ALA A 149 24.05 -49.03 20.27
N PRO A 150 24.20 -49.48 19.01
CA PRO A 150 25.55 -49.56 18.40
C PRO A 150 25.64 -49.25 16.89
N GLN A 151 26.90 -49.13 16.45
CA GLN A 151 27.42 -48.92 15.10
C GLN A 151 27.12 -50.05 14.11
N ALA A 152 27.03 -49.70 12.81
CA ALA A 152 27.36 -50.51 11.62
C ALA A 152 27.70 -49.49 10.50
N VAL A 153 28.95 -49.20 10.14
CA VAL A 153 29.89 -49.90 9.24
C VAL A 153 29.25 -50.55 8.00
N ASP A 154 29.43 -49.91 6.84
CA ASP A 154 29.83 -50.47 5.52
C ASP A 154 29.91 -49.30 4.50
N ALA A 155 31.04 -49.00 3.86
CA ALA A 155 31.62 -49.63 2.65
C ALA A 155 30.63 -49.66 1.46
N GLY A 156 30.89 -49.19 0.24
CA GLY A 156 32.04 -48.53 -0.40
C GLY A 156 31.68 -48.16 -1.86
N THR A 157 32.61 -47.46 -2.53
CA THR A 157 32.91 -47.51 -3.99
C THR A 157 31.82 -46.98 -4.94
N VAL A 158 32.04 -46.00 -5.83
CA VAL A 158 32.82 -46.13 -7.08
C VAL A 158 33.20 -44.74 -7.61
N ALA A 159 34.47 -44.62 -8.00
CA ALA A 159 35.04 -43.55 -8.79
C ALA A 159 34.97 -43.87 -10.30
N SER A 160 34.85 -42.85 -11.16
CA SER A 160 35.24 -42.86 -12.59
C SER A 160 35.10 -41.43 -13.13
N ASN A 161 36.16 -40.62 -13.24
CA ASN A 161 37.15 -40.51 -14.32
C ASN A 161 36.71 -39.78 -15.61
N GLY A 162 37.59 -38.86 -16.06
CA GLY A 162 37.71 -38.32 -17.42
C GLY A 162 37.07 -36.94 -17.58
N GLY A 163 37.77 -35.81 -17.80
CA GLY A 163 39.06 -35.60 -18.45
C GLY A 163 38.84 -35.06 -19.87
N ALA A 164 39.21 -33.80 -20.10
CA ALA A 164 39.86 -33.27 -21.31
C ALA A 164 39.48 -31.80 -21.57
N ALA A 165 40.50 -31.01 -21.85
CA ALA A 165 40.49 -29.60 -22.15
C ALA A 165 40.89 -29.35 -23.62
N VAL A 166 40.65 -28.11 -24.08
CA VAL A 166 41.30 -27.37 -25.21
C VAL A 166 40.73 -27.62 -26.63
N PRO A 167 40.74 -26.66 -27.61
CA PRO A 167 41.13 -25.23 -27.59
C PRO A 167 40.09 -24.20 -28.13
N VAL A 168 40.48 -22.95 -27.89
CA VAL A 168 40.13 -21.68 -28.56
C VAL A 168 40.10 -21.76 -30.10
N GLY A 169 39.08 -21.18 -30.71
CA GLY A 169 39.02 -20.86 -32.14
C GLY A 169 38.12 -19.65 -32.41
N ASN A 170 38.72 -18.58 -32.93
CA ASN A 170 38.05 -17.37 -33.41
C ASN A 170 36.95 -17.70 -34.43
N ALA A 171 35.73 -17.21 -34.21
CA ALA A 171 34.70 -17.19 -35.24
C ALA A 171 33.90 -15.88 -35.15
N LEU A 172 34.02 -15.12 -36.24
CA LEU A 172 33.21 -14.00 -36.70
C LEU A 172 31.76 -14.00 -36.22
N VAL A 173 31.24 -12.80 -35.98
CA VAL A 173 29.82 -12.47 -35.78
C VAL A 173 29.02 -12.94 -37.00
N ALA A 174 28.66 -14.21 -37.00
CA ALA A 174 27.65 -14.77 -37.88
C ALA A 174 26.30 -14.43 -37.26
N LEU A 175 25.51 -13.61 -37.97
CA LEU A 175 24.07 -13.51 -37.73
C LEU A 175 23.51 -14.94 -37.66
N PRO A 176 22.67 -15.26 -36.66
CA PRO A 176 22.17 -16.62 -36.50
C PRO A 176 21.34 -17.00 -37.71
N VAL A 177 21.94 -17.74 -38.64
CA VAL A 177 21.23 -18.50 -39.67
C VAL A 177 20.46 -19.56 -38.91
N GLN A 178 19.17 -19.31 -38.79
CA GLN A 178 18.19 -20.08 -38.04
C GLN A 178 18.08 -21.48 -38.66
N ARG A 179 18.97 -22.36 -38.20
CA ARG A 179 19.15 -23.74 -38.66
C ARG A 179 17.92 -24.57 -38.29
N ASN A 180 17.07 -24.76 -39.28
CA ASN A 180 16.32 -25.98 -39.58
C ASN A 180 16.11 -26.97 -38.41
N SER A 181 15.21 -26.65 -37.48
CA SER A 181 14.32 -27.66 -36.92
C SER A 181 13.04 -27.59 -37.75
N SER A 182 12.54 -28.74 -38.18
CA SER A 182 11.28 -28.96 -38.91
C SER A 182 10.12 -28.23 -38.24
N ARG A 183 9.91 -26.97 -38.67
CA ARG A 183 8.97 -26.01 -38.12
C ARG A 183 7.56 -26.44 -38.51
N SER A 184 6.74 -26.84 -37.54
CA SER A 184 5.34 -26.49 -37.64
C SER A 184 5.30 -25.01 -37.99
N TRP A 185 4.60 -24.64 -39.05
CA TRP A 185 4.21 -23.24 -39.23
C TRP A 185 3.29 -22.93 -38.06
N ASP A 186 3.87 -22.66 -36.90
CA ASP A 186 3.18 -22.12 -35.76
C ASP A 186 2.55 -20.85 -36.31
N LYS A 187 1.23 -20.90 -36.42
CA LYS A 187 0.42 -19.82 -36.97
C LYS A 187 0.94 -18.53 -36.35
N PRO A 188 1.40 -17.55 -37.15
CA PRO A 188 2.04 -16.35 -36.63
C PRO A 188 1.12 -15.77 -35.56
N THR A 189 1.59 -15.83 -34.31
CA THR A 189 0.82 -15.34 -33.17
C THR A 189 0.64 -13.84 -33.33
N ARG A 190 -0.44 -13.27 -32.80
CA ARG A 190 -0.69 -11.81 -32.90
C ARG A 190 0.48 -11.02 -32.32
N LEU A 191 1.16 -11.60 -31.34
CA LEU A 191 2.38 -11.06 -30.75
C LEU A 191 3.57 -11.00 -31.73
N THR A 192 3.78 -12.04 -32.55
CA THR A 192 4.85 -12.03 -33.57
C THR A 192 4.57 -10.98 -34.64
N LEU A 193 3.33 -10.85 -35.10
CA LEU A 193 2.90 -9.81 -36.04
C LEU A 193 3.18 -8.40 -35.48
N ALA A 194 2.78 -8.14 -34.23
CA ALA A 194 3.05 -6.86 -33.56
C ALA A 194 4.56 -6.57 -33.44
N ARG A 195 5.37 -7.60 -33.14
CA ARG A 195 6.82 -7.47 -33.00
C ARG A 195 7.51 -7.12 -34.32
N HIS A 196 7.04 -7.70 -35.43
CA HIS A 196 7.58 -7.43 -36.76
C HIS A 196 7.10 -6.09 -37.33
N ALA A 197 5.84 -5.70 -37.09
CA ALA A 197 5.31 -4.41 -37.50
C ALA A 197 5.95 -3.23 -36.75
N PHE A 198 6.28 -3.41 -35.47
CA PHE A 198 6.76 -2.32 -34.58
C PHE A 198 7.93 -2.77 -33.67
N PRO A 199 9.13 -3.02 -34.23
CA PRO A 199 10.26 -3.52 -33.45
C PRO A 199 10.75 -2.55 -32.37
N GLY A 200 10.65 -1.23 -32.60
CA GLY A 200 11.02 -0.21 -31.62
C GLY A 200 10.15 -0.17 -30.36
N LEU A 201 8.93 -0.72 -30.42
CA LEU A 201 7.98 -0.71 -29.30
C LEU A 201 8.26 -1.81 -28.28
N VAL A 202 8.98 -2.88 -28.65
CA VAL A 202 9.17 -4.07 -27.82
C VAL A 202 9.84 -3.72 -26.49
N HIS A 203 10.90 -2.92 -26.52
CA HIS A 203 11.63 -2.55 -25.31
C HIS A 203 10.80 -1.62 -24.40
N VAL A 204 10.02 -0.72 -25.01
CA VAL A 204 9.10 0.19 -24.29
C VAL A 204 7.98 -0.61 -23.63
N ALA A 205 7.41 -1.60 -24.32
CA ALA A 205 6.36 -2.46 -23.79
C ALA A 205 6.83 -3.31 -22.60
N ILE A 206 8.06 -3.86 -22.65
CA ILE A 206 8.66 -4.60 -21.53
C ILE A 206 8.82 -3.69 -20.30
N LYS A 207 9.37 -2.49 -20.50
CA LYS A 207 9.48 -1.49 -19.42
C LYS A 207 8.11 -1.13 -18.87
N PHE A 208 7.14 -0.86 -19.73
CA PHE A 208 5.76 -0.53 -19.33
C PHE A 208 5.13 -1.64 -18.50
N LYS A 209 5.28 -2.91 -18.91
CA LYS A 209 4.77 -4.07 -18.16
C LYS A 209 5.39 -4.17 -16.77
N LEU A 210 6.71 -3.99 -16.66
CA LEU A 210 7.40 -3.99 -15.38
C LEU A 210 6.91 -2.85 -14.47
N TRP A 211 6.73 -1.66 -15.04
CA TRP A 211 6.19 -0.50 -14.32
C TRP A 211 4.75 -0.71 -13.86
N LEU A 212 3.86 -1.20 -14.72
CA LEU A 212 2.48 -1.49 -14.36
C LEU A 212 2.41 -2.54 -13.25
N SER A 213 3.23 -3.60 -13.34
CA SER A 213 3.33 -4.62 -12.29
C SER A 213 3.86 -4.03 -10.98
N CYS A 214 4.82 -3.10 -11.06
CA CYS A 214 5.34 -2.40 -9.89
C CYS A 214 4.27 -1.52 -9.23
N ILE A 215 3.51 -0.75 -10.03
CA ILE A 215 2.41 0.09 -9.53
C ILE A 215 1.35 -0.78 -8.84
N VAL A 216 0.88 -1.86 -9.48
CA VAL A 216 -0.11 -2.76 -8.88
C VAL A 216 0.42 -3.39 -7.60
N LEU A 217 1.69 -3.85 -7.58
CA LEU A 217 2.31 -4.39 -6.37
C LEU A 217 2.38 -3.34 -5.25
N LEU A 218 2.81 -2.11 -5.56
CA LEU A 218 2.86 -1.01 -4.60
C LEU A 218 1.47 -0.65 -4.06
N LEU A 219 0.42 -0.71 -4.88
CA LEU A 219 -0.95 -0.48 -4.42
C LEU A 219 -1.45 -1.59 -3.50
N VAL A 220 -1.16 -2.85 -3.82
CA VAL A 220 -1.51 -3.98 -2.94
C VAL A 220 -0.75 -3.90 -1.62
N LEU A 221 0.56 -3.63 -1.66
CA LEU A 221 1.38 -3.43 -0.46
C LEU A 221 0.91 -2.22 0.34
N GLY A 222 0.56 -1.12 -0.33
CA GLY A 222 -0.01 0.07 0.29
C GLY A 222 -1.33 -0.23 0.99
N LEU A 223 -2.23 -0.99 0.35
CA LEU A 223 -3.49 -1.41 0.94
C LEU A 223 -3.26 -2.27 2.19
N MET A 224 -2.40 -3.30 2.10
CA MET A 224 -2.04 -4.12 3.26
C MET A 224 -1.42 -3.27 4.38
N GLY A 225 -0.53 -2.35 4.04
CA GLY A 225 0.07 -1.39 4.97
C GLY A 225 -0.98 -0.53 5.67
N THR A 226 -1.96 0.02 4.93
CA THR A 226 -3.05 0.80 5.52
C THR A 226 -3.96 -0.03 6.42
N CYS A 227 -4.22 -1.29 6.09
CA CYS A 227 -5.02 -2.18 6.93
C CYS A 227 -4.29 -2.48 8.26
N VAL A 228 -3.00 -2.83 8.19
CA VAL A 228 -2.17 -3.07 9.38
C VAL A 228 -2.07 -1.80 10.23
N MET A 229 -1.88 -0.65 9.59
CA MET A 229 -1.81 0.65 10.25
C MET A 229 -3.13 0.98 10.96
N SER A 230 -4.26 0.80 10.28
CA SER A 230 -5.59 1.02 10.86
C SER A 230 -5.81 0.11 12.07
N TRP A 231 -5.44 -1.17 11.96
CA TRP A 231 -5.51 -2.10 13.08
C TRP A 231 -4.66 -1.63 14.26
N HIS A 232 -3.44 -1.18 13.99
CA HIS A 232 -2.51 -0.71 15.01
C HIS A 232 -3.05 0.53 15.76
N ILE A 233 -3.63 1.49 15.04
CA ILE A 233 -4.24 2.69 15.65
C ILE A 233 -5.45 2.32 16.51
N THR A 234 -6.33 1.45 16.00
CA THR A 234 -7.48 0.98 16.78
C THR A 234 -7.03 0.29 18.07
N GLY A 235 -5.98 -0.54 18.01
CA GLY A 235 -5.38 -1.14 19.19
C GLY A 235 -4.91 -0.11 20.22
N GLY A 236 -4.20 0.92 19.78
CA GLY A 236 -3.74 2.01 20.67
C GLY A 236 -4.89 2.78 21.31
N ASN A 237 -5.93 3.11 20.53
CA ASN A 237 -7.12 3.80 21.05
C ASN A 237 -7.86 2.97 22.10
N VAL A 238 -7.95 1.64 21.94
CA VAL A 238 -8.58 0.76 22.94
C VAL A 238 -7.78 0.74 24.23
N ILE A 239 -6.44 0.67 24.16
CA ILE A 239 -5.58 0.70 25.34
C ILE A 239 -5.71 2.04 26.08
N LEU A 240 -5.70 3.15 25.35
CA LEU A 240 -5.89 4.49 25.92
C LEU A 240 -7.25 4.66 26.60
N GLN A 241 -8.34 4.21 25.95
CA GLN A 241 -9.69 4.25 26.54
C GLN A 241 -9.79 3.40 27.81
N HIS A 242 -9.16 2.22 27.82
CA HIS A 242 -9.15 1.37 29.01
C HIS A 242 -8.38 2.02 30.16
N LEU A 243 -7.26 2.67 29.85
CA LEU A 243 -6.46 3.40 30.83
C LEU A 243 -7.23 4.59 31.43
N ASP A 244 -7.95 5.36 30.61
CA ASP A 244 -8.82 6.44 31.07
C ASP A 244 -9.95 5.91 31.98
N GLU A 245 -10.56 4.78 31.61
CA GLU A 245 -11.58 4.13 32.44
C GLU A 245 -11.02 3.70 33.81
N LEU A 246 -9.82 3.13 33.84
CA LEU A 246 -9.15 2.74 35.08
C LEU A 246 -8.82 3.96 35.96
N LYS A 247 -8.36 5.07 35.38
CA LYS A 247 -8.10 6.32 36.11
C LYS A 247 -9.37 6.92 36.72
N VAL A 248 -10.48 6.90 35.97
CA VAL A 248 -11.77 7.34 36.50
C VAL A 248 -12.21 6.45 37.66
N LYS A 249 -12.07 5.13 37.53
CA LYS A 249 -12.36 4.17 38.62
C LYS A 249 -11.46 4.40 39.83
N GLU A 250 -10.18 4.68 39.62
CA GLU A 250 -9.24 5.00 40.69
C GLU A 250 -9.64 6.28 41.42
N ALA A 251 -9.94 7.36 40.70
CA ALA A 251 -10.36 8.63 41.30
C ALA A 251 -11.65 8.49 42.12
N VAL A 252 -12.63 7.72 41.61
CA VAL A 252 -13.85 7.39 42.36
C VAL A 252 -13.53 6.58 43.61
N LEU A 253 -12.67 5.57 43.50
CA LEU A 253 -12.28 4.73 44.64
C LEU A 253 -11.50 5.54 45.69
N GLN A 254 -10.57 6.39 45.28
CA GLN A 254 -9.83 7.30 46.17
C GLN A 254 -10.78 8.22 46.93
N LYS A 255 -11.81 8.77 46.26
CA LYS A 255 -12.86 9.56 46.92
C LYS A 255 -13.61 8.73 47.96
N THR A 256 -14.01 7.49 47.64
CA THR A 256 -14.70 6.61 48.61
C THR A 256 -13.81 6.24 49.80
N ILE A 257 -12.51 6.05 49.58
CA ILE A 257 -11.55 5.79 50.65
C ILE A 257 -11.42 7.02 51.54
N ALA A 258 -11.27 8.22 50.97
CA ALA A 258 -11.17 9.46 51.74
C ALA A 258 -12.45 9.76 52.55
N GLU A 259 -13.63 9.49 51.98
CA GLU A 259 -14.91 9.60 52.70
C GLU A 259 -15.02 8.59 53.85
N ALA A 260 -14.53 7.36 53.66
CA ALA A 260 -14.43 6.38 54.73
C ALA A 260 -13.44 6.84 55.81
N GLU A 261 -12.23 7.28 55.43
CA GLU A 261 -11.19 7.77 56.36
C GLU A 261 -11.72 8.91 57.24
N LEU A 262 -12.50 9.83 56.66
CA LEU A 262 -13.14 10.92 57.39
C LEU A 262 -14.19 10.42 58.40
N LYS A 263 -15.04 9.47 58.01
CA LYS A 263 -16.07 8.89 58.90
C LYS A 263 -15.42 8.20 60.09
N PHE A 264 -14.42 7.35 59.84
CA PHE A 264 -13.70 6.66 60.92
C PHE A 264 -12.98 7.62 61.85
N ALA A 265 -12.35 8.69 61.32
CA ALA A 265 -11.74 9.72 62.16
C ALA A 265 -12.76 10.42 63.07
N THR A 266 -13.99 10.63 62.56
CA THR A 266 -15.09 11.22 63.33
C THR A 266 -15.59 10.27 64.42
N ASP A 267 -15.83 8.99 64.09
CA ASP A 267 -16.30 7.97 65.03
C ASP A 267 -15.28 7.73 66.17
N GLU A 268 -13.98 7.73 65.86
CA GLU A 268 -12.92 7.57 66.87
C GLU A 268 -12.83 8.79 67.80
N GLN A 269 -13.13 9.99 67.29
CA GLN A 269 -13.23 11.20 68.11
C GLN A 269 -14.47 11.17 69.02
N GLU A 270 -15.63 10.71 68.52
CA GLU A 270 -16.82 10.49 69.34
C GLU A 270 -16.58 9.45 70.44
N HIS A 271 -15.91 8.34 70.13
CA HIS A 271 -15.54 7.33 71.13
C HIS A 271 -14.61 7.87 72.22
N GLN A 272 -13.64 8.72 71.87
CA GLN A 272 -12.74 9.34 72.85
C GLN A 272 -13.44 10.38 73.72
N THR A 273 -14.42 11.10 73.18
CA THR A 273 -15.18 12.14 73.93
C THR A 273 -16.30 11.55 74.79
N GLY A 274 -16.88 10.42 74.38
CA GLY A 274 -17.93 9.71 75.12
C GLY A 274 -17.41 8.84 76.27
N GLN A 275 -16.09 8.65 76.41
CA GLN A 275 -15.52 7.86 77.50
C GLN A 275 -15.59 8.68 78.80
N PRO A 276 -16.38 8.27 79.82
CA PRO A 276 -16.60 9.05 81.02
C PRO A 276 -15.26 9.30 81.72
N ALA A 277 -14.98 10.56 82.01
CA ALA A 277 -13.74 10.96 82.65
C ALA A 277 -13.47 10.08 83.88
N PRO A 278 -12.30 9.43 83.99
CA PRO A 278 -11.95 8.73 85.22
C PRO A 278 -12.02 9.74 86.36
N MET A 279 -12.80 9.41 87.40
CA MET A 279 -12.99 10.29 88.55
C MET A 279 -11.64 10.77 89.09
N PRO A 280 -11.50 12.06 89.43
CA PRO A 280 -10.22 12.62 89.83
C PRO A 280 -9.79 12.04 91.17
N MET A 281 -8.84 11.10 91.16
CA MET A 281 -8.04 10.82 92.35
C MET A 281 -6.99 11.92 92.48
N ALA A 282 -7.19 12.77 93.48
CA ALA A 282 -6.30 13.86 93.85
C ALA A 282 -4.90 13.34 94.21
N ILE A 283 -3.90 13.62 93.37
CA ILE A 283 -2.49 13.51 93.70
C ILE A 283 -1.85 14.88 93.43
N PRO A 284 -1.12 15.47 94.41
CA PRO A 284 -0.61 16.82 94.29
C PRO A 284 0.61 16.92 93.36
N ALA A 285 0.51 17.91 92.47
CA ALA A 285 1.55 18.74 91.86
C ALA A 285 3.00 18.23 91.84
N ARG A 286 3.48 17.85 90.65
CA ARG A 286 4.84 18.15 90.22
C ARG A 286 4.81 18.64 88.78
N ALA A 287 5.20 19.90 88.60
CA ALA A 287 5.32 20.58 87.33
C ALA A 287 6.44 19.95 86.51
N ASP A 288 6.12 19.50 85.30
CA ASP A 288 6.93 19.53 84.10
C ASP A 288 5.97 19.28 82.93
N ALA A 289 6.12 20.02 81.83
CA ALA A 289 5.13 20.14 80.76
C ALA A 289 5.46 19.27 79.53
N PRO A 290 4.67 18.22 79.22
CA PRO A 290 4.66 17.57 77.91
C PRO A 290 3.26 17.55 77.25
N GLY A 291 2.31 18.40 77.68
CA GLY A 291 0.91 18.36 77.24
C GLY A 291 0.63 18.82 75.80
N GLN A 292 1.46 19.68 75.20
CA GLN A 292 1.18 20.26 73.88
C GLN A 292 1.60 19.40 72.68
N ALA A 293 2.49 18.42 72.86
CA ALA A 293 2.91 17.54 71.77
C ALA A 293 1.88 16.46 71.43
N ARG A 294 1.04 16.05 72.39
CA ARG A 294 0.03 14.99 72.18
C ARG A 294 -1.19 15.47 71.38
N ALA A 295 -1.59 16.73 71.54
CA ALA A 295 -2.73 17.29 70.82
C ALA A 295 -2.47 17.54 69.32
N ARG A 296 -1.19 17.73 68.91
CA ARG A 296 -0.85 17.94 67.48
C ARG A 296 -0.74 16.65 66.66
N ASN A 297 -0.63 15.48 67.30
CA ASN A 297 -0.56 14.20 66.60
C ASN A 297 -1.94 13.57 66.36
N ALA A 298 -3.01 14.09 66.95
CA ALA A 298 -4.37 13.56 66.82
C ALA A 298 -5.07 13.91 65.50
N SER A 299 -4.45 14.72 64.63
CA SER A 299 -5.07 15.21 63.39
C SER A 299 -4.41 14.74 62.11
N ARG A 300 -3.52 13.73 62.16
CA ARG A 300 -3.03 13.10 60.92
C ARG A 300 -4.13 12.18 60.37
N PRO A 301 -4.60 12.37 59.12
CA PRO A 301 -5.55 11.46 58.52
C PRO A 301 -4.94 10.07 58.47
N VAL A 302 -5.64 9.10 59.05
CA VAL A 302 -5.23 7.70 59.04
C VAL A 302 -5.35 7.22 57.60
N GLN A 303 -4.23 6.87 56.97
CA GLN A 303 -4.25 6.33 55.62
C GLN A 303 -4.44 4.81 55.67
N PHE A 304 -5.61 4.30 55.28
CA PHE A 304 -5.94 2.88 55.45
C PHE A 304 -5.02 1.93 54.68
N CYS A 305 -4.60 2.32 53.48
CA CYS A 305 -3.89 1.41 52.58
C CYS A 305 -2.36 1.50 52.66
N SER A 306 -1.80 2.37 53.51
CA SER A 306 -0.35 2.54 53.68
C SER A 306 0.18 2.06 55.05
N LEU A 307 -0.69 1.56 55.93
CA LEU A 307 -0.31 0.97 57.20
C LEU A 307 0.29 -0.43 56.96
N PHE A 308 1.62 -0.47 56.95
CA PHE A 308 2.38 -1.71 56.99
C PHE A 308 2.83 -1.95 58.44
N GLU A 309 2.57 -3.15 58.94
CA GLU A 309 3.21 -3.62 60.16
C GLU A 309 4.72 -3.81 59.92
N LYS A 310 5.53 -3.95 60.97
CA LYS A 310 7.00 -4.12 60.84
C LYS A 310 7.38 -5.31 59.95
N ASP A 311 6.47 -6.27 59.79
CA ASP A 311 6.64 -7.48 58.99
C ASP A 311 6.10 -7.33 57.55
N ALA A 312 5.78 -6.10 57.11
CA ALA A 312 5.18 -5.77 55.82
C ALA A 312 3.81 -6.41 55.54
N THR A 313 3.20 -7.05 56.53
CA THR A 313 1.81 -7.50 56.44
C THR A 313 0.88 -6.30 56.62
N PRO A 314 -0.06 -6.07 55.68
CA PRO A 314 -1.02 -5.00 55.83
C PRO A 314 -2.01 -5.37 56.95
N PHE A 315 -2.11 -4.51 57.97
CA PHE A 315 -3.04 -4.67 59.07
C PHE A 315 -4.35 -3.95 58.74
N TYR A 316 -5.45 -4.69 58.69
CA TYR A 316 -6.80 -4.15 58.42
C TYR A 316 -7.66 -4.29 59.67
N ARG A 317 -8.31 -3.20 60.09
CA ARG A 317 -9.15 -3.18 61.30
C ARG A 317 -10.56 -3.68 61.01
N SER A 318 -11.04 -3.46 59.79
CA SER A 318 -12.36 -3.87 59.31
C SER A 318 -12.30 -4.65 57.99
N THR A 319 -13.35 -5.42 57.71
CA THR A 319 -13.51 -6.12 56.41
C THR A 319 -13.73 -5.13 55.26
N GLU A 320 -14.33 -3.97 55.53
CA GLU A 320 -14.53 -2.89 54.56
C GLU A 320 -13.21 -2.26 54.13
N GLU A 321 -12.29 -1.98 55.08
CA GLU A 321 -10.93 -1.52 54.78
C GLU A 321 -10.18 -2.51 53.89
N TYR A 322 -10.29 -3.81 54.21
CA TYR A 322 -9.69 -4.85 53.38
C TYR A 322 -10.25 -4.85 51.96
N GLN A 323 -11.56 -4.72 51.79
CA GLN A 323 -12.20 -4.67 50.47
C GLN A 323 -11.80 -3.42 49.67
N LEU A 324 -11.75 -2.25 50.31
CA LEU A 324 -11.33 -1.00 49.66
C LEU A 324 -9.86 -1.05 49.23
N CYS A 325 -8.96 -1.48 50.11
CA CYS A 325 -7.54 -1.56 49.79
C CYS A 325 -7.20 -2.68 48.81
N SER A 326 -7.90 -3.82 48.86
CA SER A 326 -7.73 -4.88 47.85
C SER A 326 -8.20 -4.43 46.47
N ARG A 327 -9.35 -3.72 46.39
CA ARG A 327 -9.83 -3.12 45.14
C ARG A 327 -8.86 -2.06 44.62
N LYS A 328 -8.28 -1.24 45.50
CA LYS A 328 -7.27 -0.23 45.14
C LYS A 328 -6.04 -0.90 44.51
N ARG A 329 -5.46 -1.91 45.17
CA ARG A 329 -4.32 -2.67 44.64
C ARG A 329 -4.64 -3.38 43.33
N ALA A 330 -5.86 -3.88 43.17
CA ALA A 330 -6.30 -4.52 41.93
C ALA A 330 -6.34 -3.52 40.76
N ILE A 331 -6.87 -2.31 40.98
CA ILE A 331 -6.89 -1.23 39.98
C ILE A 331 -5.47 -0.75 39.68
N GLU A 332 -4.64 -0.49 40.70
CA GLU A 332 -3.23 -0.09 40.51
C GLU A 332 -2.47 -1.11 39.67
N ARG A 333 -2.66 -2.41 39.92
CA ARG A 333 -2.05 -3.48 39.11
C ARG A 333 -2.54 -3.45 37.66
N GLN A 334 -3.84 -3.22 37.43
CA GLN A 334 -4.39 -3.10 36.08
C GLN A 334 -3.84 -1.88 35.34
N ILE A 335 -3.64 -0.76 36.04
CA ILE A 335 -3.03 0.45 35.47
C ILE A 335 -1.58 0.18 35.06
N VAL A 336 -0.78 -0.50 35.89
CA VAL A 336 0.60 -0.88 35.53
C VAL A 336 0.63 -1.79 34.29
N ILE A 337 -0.23 -2.81 34.25
CA ILE A 337 -0.32 -3.70 33.08
C ILE A 337 -0.74 -2.93 31.81
N ALA A 338 -1.67 -1.98 31.93
CA ALA A 338 -2.10 -1.14 30.82
C ALA A 338 -0.97 -0.23 30.31
N HIS A 339 -0.15 0.32 31.22
CA HIS A 339 1.04 1.10 30.86
C HIS A 339 2.10 0.27 30.16
N ASP A 340 2.39 -0.94 30.65
CA ASP A 340 3.35 -1.83 30.01
C ASP A 340 2.89 -2.20 28.60
N ALA A 341 1.60 -2.54 28.44
CA ALA A 341 0.99 -2.80 27.14
C ALA A 341 1.03 -1.59 26.19
N LEU A 342 0.85 -0.36 26.73
CA LEU A 342 0.96 0.87 25.96
C LEU A 342 2.41 1.12 25.52
N GLY A 343 3.39 0.85 26.39
CA GLY A 343 4.82 0.94 26.09
C GLY A 343 5.22 -0.02 24.97
N ASP A 344 4.79 -1.27 25.06
CA ASP A 344 5.03 -2.30 24.04
C ASP A 344 4.37 -1.93 22.70
N TRP A 345 3.16 -1.38 22.73
CA TRP A 345 2.48 -0.87 21.53
C TRP A 345 3.21 0.31 20.90
N LEU A 346 3.86 1.16 21.70
CA LEU A 346 4.56 2.36 21.23
C LEU A 346 5.96 2.07 20.66
N GLN A 347 6.57 0.93 20.99
CA GLN A 347 7.92 0.55 20.55
C GLN A 347 8.14 0.67 19.04
N PRO A 348 7.27 0.11 18.16
CA PRO A 348 7.46 0.24 16.72
C PRO A 348 7.49 1.69 16.23
N TRP A 349 6.72 2.58 16.88
CA TRP A 349 6.70 4.01 16.54
C TRP A 349 7.98 4.71 16.94
N ILE A 350 8.50 4.37 18.12
CA ILE A 350 9.76 4.88 18.62
C ILE A 350 10.90 4.45 17.69
N ASP A 351 10.95 3.17 17.30
CA ASP A 351 11.95 2.65 16.37
C ASP A 351 11.90 3.33 15.00
N VAL A 352 10.69 3.51 14.44
CA VAL A 352 10.49 4.21 13.17
C VAL A 352 10.93 5.67 13.28
N TYR A 353 10.55 6.35 14.35
CA TYR A 353 10.94 7.75 14.57
C TYR A 353 12.46 7.88 14.69
N GLN A 354 13.11 7.01 15.47
CA GLN A 354 14.56 6.98 15.61
C GLN A 354 15.25 6.70 14.27
N TYR A 355 14.74 5.76 13.48
CA TYR A 355 15.28 5.44 12.16
C TYR A 355 15.17 6.63 11.19
N VAL A 356 13.99 7.26 11.12
CA VAL A 356 13.76 8.44 10.27
C VAL A 356 14.64 9.60 10.73
N GLN A 357 14.72 9.85 12.03
CA GLN A 357 15.56 10.90 12.59
C GLN A 357 17.04 10.65 12.30
N ALA A 358 17.55 9.44 12.50
CA ALA A 358 18.94 9.08 12.21
C ALA A 358 19.31 9.23 10.73
N LYS A 359 18.34 9.03 9.82
CA LYS A 359 18.51 9.28 8.38
C LYS A 359 18.48 10.76 8.02
N LEU A 360 17.66 11.55 8.72
CA LEU A 360 17.44 12.97 8.41
C LEU A 360 18.46 13.89 9.09
N SER A 361 18.90 13.57 10.30
CA SER A 361 19.93 14.31 11.02
C SER A 361 21.30 13.69 10.75
N SER A 362 22.15 14.42 10.03
CA SER A 362 23.55 14.05 9.76
C SER A 362 24.42 14.10 11.03
N GLY A 363 24.15 13.22 12.01
CA GLY A 363 25.10 12.90 13.09
C GLY A 363 24.84 13.52 14.47
N ARG A 364 23.64 14.04 14.78
CA ARG A 364 23.28 14.36 16.18
C ARG A 364 22.10 13.52 16.63
N MET A 365 22.44 12.43 17.31
CA MET A 365 21.53 11.49 17.94
C MET A 365 20.93 12.19 19.18
N PHE A 366 19.73 12.74 19.04
CA PHE A 366 18.97 13.27 20.17
C PHE A 366 18.17 12.11 20.74
N TYR A 367 18.71 11.42 21.74
CA TYR A 367 17.90 10.49 22.52
C TYR A 367 16.85 11.30 23.28
N PRO A 368 15.55 11.07 23.08
CA PRO A 368 14.61 11.48 24.11
C PRO A 368 15.03 10.74 25.41
N PRO A 369 15.15 11.44 26.55
CA PRO A 369 15.40 10.78 27.83
C PRO A 369 14.32 9.69 28.05
N PRO A 370 14.65 8.60 28.76
CA PRO A 370 13.69 7.53 29.04
C PRO A 370 12.41 8.16 29.57
N ALA A 371 11.31 7.97 28.84
CA ALA A 371 10.06 8.64 29.11
C ALA A 371 9.66 8.35 30.55
N ALA A 372 9.66 9.36 31.41
CA ALA A 372 8.94 9.29 32.67
C ALA A 372 7.48 8.89 32.34
N GLN A 373 6.85 8.06 33.19
CA GLN A 373 5.54 7.44 32.93
C GLN A 373 4.50 8.39 32.31
N GLY A 374 4.45 9.66 32.75
CA GLY A 374 3.53 10.68 32.22
C GLY A 374 3.73 11.02 30.73
N ASN A 375 4.95 10.92 30.19
CA ASN A 375 5.24 11.26 28.80
C ASN A 375 4.77 10.18 27.81
N THR A 376 4.58 8.94 28.27
CA THR A 376 4.21 7.81 27.38
C THR A 376 2.78 7.92 26.86
N GLU A 377 1.86 8.38 27.71
CA GLU A 377 0.46 8.59 27.34
C GLU A 377 0.29 9.75 26.37
N GLU A 378 0.93 10.90 26.65
CA GLU A 378 0.90 12.06 25.77
C GLU A 378 1.49 11.69 24.40
N LEU A 379 2.61 10.97 24.38
CA LEU A 379 3.22 10.51 23.14
C LEU A 379 2.30 9.55 22.38
N ALA A 380 1.66 8.59 23.07
CA ALA A 380 0.72 7.68 22.43
C ALA A 380 -0.49 8.40 21.83
N GLN A 381 -1.06 9.37 22.54
CA GLN A 381 -2.16 10.21 22.03
C GLN A 381 -1.74 11.03 20.81
N ILE A 382 -0.55 11.64 20.84
CA ILE A 382 -0.01 12.39 19.70
C ILE A 382 0.19 11.46 18.51
N VAL A 383 0.76 10.28 18.72
CA VAL A 383 1.00 9.30 17.65
C VAL A 383 -0.31 8.80 17.05
N THR A 384 -1.28 8.35 17.86
CA THR A 384 -2.58 7.88 17.33
C THR A 384 -3.31 8.99 16.60
N MET A 385 -3.25 10.23 17.10
CA MET A 385 -3.84 11.40 16.45
C MET A 385 -3.16 11.68 15.10
N VAL A 386 -1.84 11.92 15.08
CA VAL A 386 -1.11 12.27 13.85
C VAL A 386 -1.21 11.17 12.80
N VAL A 387 -1.08 9.91 13.22
CA VAL A 387 -1.19 8.79 12.29
C VAL A 387 -2.62 8.66 11.76
N GLY A 388 -3.63 8.80 12.64
CA GLY A 388 -5.04 8.69 12.27
C GLY A 388 -5.54 9.82 11.37
N THR A 389 -5.07 11.06 11.60
CA THR A 389 -5.59 12.25 10.92
C THR A 389 -4.74 12.68 9.73
N ALA A 390 -3.41 12.50 9.77
CA ALA A 390 -2.52 12.95 8.71
C ALA A 390 -2.07 11.79 7.80
N VAL A 391 -1.56 10.72 8.41
CA VAL A 391 -0.88 9.65 7.68
C VAL A 391 -1.87 8.74 6.94
N LEU A 392 -2.93 8.29 7.62
CA LEU A 392 -3.93 7.42 7.00
C LEU A 392 -4.63 8.08 5.80
N PRO A 393 -5.18 9.30 5.89
CA PRO A 393 -5.83 9.92 4.74
C PRO A 393 -4.88 10.12 3.56
N LEU A 394 -3.61 10.44 3.80
CA LEU A 394 -2.61 10.53 2.73
C LEU A 394 -2.49 9.19 1.97
N PHE A 395 -2.33 8.08 2.68
CA PHE A 395 -2.25 6.76 2.05
C PHE A 395 -3.55 6.39 1.31
N TYR A 396 -4.71 6.68 1.89
CA TYR A 396 -5.99 6.46 1.23
C TYR A 396 -6.14 7.29 -0.05
N GLY A 397 -5.64 8.52 -0.08
CA GLY A 397 -5.62 9.36 -1.29
C GLY A 397 -4.74 8.77 -2.39
N VAL A 398 -3.55 8.27 -2.04
CA VAL A 398 -2.66 7.55 -2.97
C VAL A 398 -3.32 6.29 -3.52
N LEU A 399 -3.98 5.50 -2.66
CA LEU A 399 -4.69 4.29 -3.06
C LEU A 399 -5.88 4.59 -3.97
N GLY A 400 -6.65 5.64 -3.68
CA GLY A 400 -7.74 6.11 -4.53
C GLY A 400 -7.25 6.49 -5.93
N ALA A 401 -6.18 7.28 -6.00
CA ALA A 401 -5.56 7.70 -7.26
C ALA A 401 -5.01 6.52 -8.05
N GLY A 402 -4.33 5.59 -7.37
CA GLY A 402 -3.84 4.37 -7.97
C GLY A 402 -4.96 3.49 -8.53
N ALA A 403 -6.08 3.36 -7.81
CA ALA A 403 -7.24 2.61 -8.29
C ALA A 403 -7.85 3.25 -9.55
N ALA A 404 -7.93 4.59 -9.61
CA ALA A 404 -8.39 5.30 -10.80
C ALA A 404 -7.47 5.08 -12.00
N VAL A 405 -6.15 5.17 -11.79
CA VAL A 405 -5.13 4.90 -12.82
C VAL A 405 -5.22 3.47 -13.34
N VAL A 406 -5.30 2.47 -12.45
CA VAL A 406 -5.41 1.07 -12.85
C VAL A 406 -6.70 0.85 -13.65
N ARG A 407 -7.82 1.46 -13.25
CA ARG A 407 -9.09 1.39 -13.97
C ARG A 407 -9.00 2.01 -15.37
N ASP A 408 -8.38 3.19 -15.51
CA ASP A 408 -8.20 3.86 -16.82
C ASP A 408 -7.30 3.03 -17.75
N LEU A 409 -6.16 2.57 -17.24
CA LEU A 409 -5.25 1.72 -18.00
C LEU A 409 -5.90 0.39 -18.41
N TRP A 410 -6.72 -0.20 -17.54
CA TRP A 410 -7.48 -1.41 -17.86
C TRP A 410 -8.52 -1.17 -18.97
N ALA A 411 -9.23 -0.04 -18.92
CA ALA A 411 -10.17 0.33 -19.97
C ALA A 411 -9.45 0.51 -21.33
N LYS A 412 -8.34 1.25 -21.35
CA LYS A 412 -7.51 1.45 -22.55
C LYS A 412 -6.90 0.15 -23.08
N MET A 413 -6.50 -0.75 -22.18
CA MET A 413 -5.98 -2.08 -22.54
C MET A 413 -7.06 -2.95 -23.18
N ARG A 414 -8.28 -2.95 -22.63
CA ARG A 414 -9.42 -3.67 -23.21
C ARG A 414 -9.79 -3.13 -24.60
N GLU A 415 -9.68 -1.82 -24.79
CA GLU A 415 -10.04 -1.13 -26.03
C GLU A 415 -8.87 -1.05 -27.04
N SER A 416 -7.69 -1.60 -26.72
CA SER A 416 -6.47 -1.54 -27.55
C SER A 416 -5.98 -0.11 -27.85
N LEU A 417 -6.25 0.82 -26.93
CA LEU A 417 -5.89 2.24 -27.01
C LEU A 417 -4.63 2.58 -26.21
N LEU A 418 -3.95 1.57 -25.67
CA LEU A 418 -2.80 1.81 -24.81
C LEU A 418 -1.67 2.46 -25.61
N SER A 419 -1.18 3.58 -25.10
CA SER A 419 -0.05 4.33 -25.65
C SER A 419 1.08 4.43 -24.62
N PRO A 420 2.36 4.44 -25.03
CA PRO A 420 3.48 4.70 -24.13
C PRO A 420 3.33 5.97 -23.29
N ARG A 421 2.61 6.97 -23.82
CA ARG A 421 2.37 8.25 -23.14
C ARG A 421 1.43 8.14 -21.94
N ASP A 422 0.52 7.16 -21.94
CA ASP A 422 -0.46 6.98 -20.86
C ASP A 422 0.20 6.72 -19.51
N LEU A 423 1.40 6.11 -19.49
CA LEU A 423 2.13 5.89 -18.25
C LEU A 423 2.54 7.21 -17.58
N SER A 424 3.00 8.18 -18.37
CA SER A 424 3.43 9.47 -17.83
C SER A 424 2.25 10.26 -17.25
N LEU A 425 1.10 10.18 -17.90
CA LEU A 425 -0.14 10.79 -17.45
C LEU A 425 -0.66 10.10 -16.18
N ALA A 426 -0.60 8.77 -16.14
CA ALA A 426 -0.95 7.98 -14.97
C ALA A 426 -0.08 8.32 -13.74
N LEU A 427 1.23 8.48 -13.92
CA LEU A 427 2.13 8.89 -12.82
C LEU A 427 1.82 10.30 -12.32
N LEU A 428 1.50 11.24 -13.23
CA LEU A 428 1.09 12.59 -12.85
C LEU A 428 -0.23 12.56 -12.07
N GLN A 429 -1.21 11.78 -12.53
CA GLN A 429 -2.49 11.60 -11.83
C GLN A 429 -2.31 10.99 -10.44
N LEU A 430 -1.42 10.01 -10.30
CA LEU A 430 -1.09 9.40 -9.01
C LEU A 430 -0.44 10.42 -8.06
N ALA A 431 0.50 11.23 -8.55
CA ALA A 431 1.12 12.30 -7.76
C ALA A 431 0.11 13.37 -7.34
N LEU A 432 -0.78 13.77 -8.25
CA LEU A 432 -1.85 14.75 -7.96
C LEU A 432 -2.87 14.22 -6.95
N GLY A 433 -3.22 12.94 -7.01
CA GLY A 433 -4.09 12.33 -6.00
C GLY A 433 -3.41 12.21 -4.63
N ALA A 434 -2.11 11.96 -4.60
CA ALA A 434 -1.33 11.99 -3.36
C ALA A 434 -1.33 13.39 -2.73
N THR A 435 -1.13 14.45 -3.52
CA THR A 435 -1.13 15.83 -3.01
C THR A 435 -2.50 16.26 -2.53
N ILE A 436 -3.58 15.94 -3.26
CA ILE A 436 -4.96 16.21 -2.81
C ILE A 436 -5.25 15.48 -1.51
N GLY A 437 -4.90 14.20 -1.41
CA GLY A 437 -5.09 13.42 -0.17
C GLY A 437 -4.34 14.02 1.03
N ALA A 438 -3.10 14.49 0.81
CA ALA A 438 -2.32 15.18 1.83
C ALA A 438 -2.95 16.52 2.24
N CYS A 439 -3.44 17.32 1.29
CA CYS A 439 -4.14 18.57 1.58
C CYS A 439 -5.41 18.33 2.41
N ILE A 440 -6.20 17.31 2.05
CA ILE A 440 -7.40 16.91 2.81
C ILE A 440 -7.01 16.51 4.25
N ALA A 441 -5.93 15.76 4.41
CA ALA A 441 -5.44 15.37 5.73
C ALA A 441 -5.07 16.58 6.61
N LEU A 442 -4.41 17.59 6.02
CA LEU A 442 -4.02 18.82 6.71
C LEU A 442 -5.21 19.71 7.07
N PHE A 443 -6.19 19.87 6.16
CA PHE A 443 -7.31 20.79 6.36
C PHE A 443 -8.50 20.17 7.10
N ILE A 444 -8.69 18.85 7.05
CA ILE A 444 -9.77 18.12 7.75
C ILE A 444 -9.20 17.40 8.98
N SER A 445 -8.31 18.07 9.72
CA SER A 445 -7.89 17.58 11.03
C SER A 445 -8.99 17.90 12.06
N PRO A 446 -9.68 16.88 12.62
CA PRO A 446 -10.63 17.11 13.70
C PRO A 446 -9.86 17.66 14.90
N SER A 447 -10.06 18.94 15.23
CA SER A 447 -9.56 19.47 16.49
C SER A 447 -10.32 18.78 17.62
N PRO A 448 -9.64 18.10 18.57
CA PRO A 448 -10.30 17.38 19.67
C PRO A 448 -11.01 18.31 20.68
N GLN A 449 -10.91 19.63 20.52
CA GLN A 449 -11.55 20.62 21.41
C GLN A 449 -12.97 21.02 21.01
N ALA A 450 -13.47 20.64 19.83
CA ALA A 450 -14.85 20.92 19.44
C ALA A 450 -15.74 19.71 19.75
N GLY A 451 -16.12 19.57 21.03
CA GLY A 451 -17.13 18.61 21.46
C GLY A 451 -18.44 18.86 20.70
N GLY A 452 -18.84 17.88 19.88
CA GLY A 452 -20.17 17.81 19.29
C GLY A 452 -20.29 18.40 17.88
N LYS A 453 -20.54 17.49 16.93
CA LYS A 453 -20.82 17.71 15.49
C LYS A 453 -19.56 17.78 14.65
N GLU A 454 -19.13 16.61 14.17
CA GLU A 454 -18.32 16.47 12.97
C GLU A 454 -18.82 17.47 11.91
N ALA A 455 -17.93 18.35 11.47
CA ALA A 455 -18.23 19.38 10.48
C ALA A 455 -18.57 18.71 9.14
N ALA A 456 -19.84 18.38 8.98
CA ALA A 456 -20.45 17.90 7.75
C ALA A 456 -20.50 19.06 6.73
N LEU A 457 -19.36 19.34 6.10
CA LEU A 457 -19.27 20.22 4.92
C LEU A 457 -19.97 19.60 3.70
N LEU A 458 -20.28 18.30 3.76
CA LEU A 458 -21.10 17.55 2.79
C LEU A 458 -22.28 16.96 3.56
N GLY A 459 -23.47 17.53 3.41
CA GLY A 459 -24.65 17.21 4.22
C GLY A 459 -24.97 15.71 4.33
N SER A 460 -25.47 15.29 5.49
CA SER A 460 -26.03 13.97 5.85
C SER A 460 -25.15 12.71 5.68
N TRP A 461 -24.01 12.79 4.99
CA TRP A 461 -23.09 11.67 4.77
C TRP A 461 -21.78 12.01 5.47
N ALA A 462 -21.70 11.77 6.77
CA ALA A 462 -20.48 11.92 7.55
C ALA A 462 -19.47 10.85 7.13
N LEU A 463 -18.84 11.04 5.96
CA LEU A 463 -17.73 10.22 5.50
C LEU A 463 -16.51 10.59 6.35
N SER A 464 -15.80 9.57 6.84
CA SER A 464 -14.53 9.79 7.53
C SER A 464 -13.53 10.52 6.63
N SER A 465 -12.62 11.31 7.21
CA SER A 465 -11.58 12.03 6.46
C SER A 465 -10.77 11.11 5.54
N SER A 466 -10.54 9.87 5.96
CA SER A 466 -9.89 8.82 5.17
C SER A 466 -10.71 8.42 3.95
N ALA A 467 -12.03 8.22 4.11
CA ALA A 467 -12.92 7.89 2.99
C ALA A 467 -13.03 9.06 1.99
N LEU A 468 -13.11 10.29 2.49
CA LEU A 468 -13.09 11.49 1.64
C LEU A 468 -11.78 11.61 0.86
N SER A 469 -10.64 11.36 1.50
CA SER A 469 -9.34 11.35 0.82
C SER A 469 -9.26 10.28 -0.26
N PHE A 470 -9.76 9.07 -0.01
CA PHE A 470 -9.83 8.02 -1.02
C PHE A 470 -10.69 8.44 -2.23
N VAL A 471 -11.89 8.96 -1.98
CA VAL A 471 -12.80 9.41 -3.05
C VAL A 471 -12.18 10.58 -3.83
N ALA A 472 -11.55 11.52 -3.14
CA ALA A 472 -10.88 12.65 -3.77
C ALA A 472 -9.68 12.21 -4.62
N GLY A 473 -8.90 11.23 -4.13
CA GLY A 473 -7.81 10.61 -4.89
C GLY A 473 -8.33 9.83 -6.10
N PHE A 474 -9.45 9.12 -5.98
CA PHE A 474 -10.07 8.41 -7.10
C PHE A 474 -10.66 9.37 -8.14
N GLY A 475 -11.24 10.47 -7.70
CA GLY A 475 -11.89 11.50 -8.51
C GLY A 475 -11.06 12.76 -8.72
N VAL A 476 -9.73 12.66 -8.81
CA VAL A 476 -8.80 13.81 -8.89
C VAL A 476 -9.24 14.88 -9.89
N GLU A 477 -9.64 14.46 -11.09
CA GLU A 477 -10.10 15.39 -12.13
C GLU A 477 -11.36 16.17 -11.69
N GLY A 478 -12.33 15.48 -11.09
CA GLY A 478 -13.54 16.10 -10.57
C GLY A 478 -13.25 17.10 -9.44
N VAL A 479 -12.27 16.78 -8.58
CA VAL A 479 -11.84 17.68 -7.50
C VAL A 479 -11.21 18.96 -8.08
N PHE A 480 -10.33 18.84 -9.07
CA PHE A 480 -9.73 20.02 -9.71
C PHE A 480 -10.78 20.87 -10.44
N LEU A 481 -11.72 20.26 -11.16
CA LEU A 481 -12.81 21.00 -11.80
C LEU A 481 -13.68 21.74 -10.78
N ALA A 482 -13.97 21.11 -9.63
CA ALA A 482 -14.69 21.74 -8.54
C ALA A 482 -13.89 22.92 -7.95
N LEU A 483 -12.59 22.75 -7.70
CA LEU A 483 -11.71 23.81 -7.20
C LEU A 483 -11.59 24.97 -8.20
N GLU A 484 -11.44 24.70 -9.49
CA GLU A 484 -11.45 25.73 -10.53
C GLU A 484 -12.76 26.51 -10.54
N SER A 485 -13.90 25.82 -10.41
CA SER A 485 -15.21 26.48 -10.34
C SER A 485 -15.34 27.39 -9.11
N LEU A 486 -14.77 26.96 -7.97
CA LEU A 486 -14.76 27.71 -6.73
C LEU A 486 -13.82 28.92 -6.82
N VAL A 487 -12.61 28.76 -7.35
CA VAL A 487 -11.65 29.84 -7.59
C VAL A 487 -12.27 30.89 -8.52
N ARG A 488 -12.91 30.49 -9.63
CA ARG A 488 -13.62 31.43 -10.53
C ARG A 488 -14.72 32.21 -9.80
N ARG A 489 -15.47 31.53 -8.93
CA ARG A 489 -16.56 32.15 -8.15
C ARG A 489 -16.04 33.12 -7.08
N VAL A 490 -14.96 32.76 -6.38
CA VAL A 490 -14.38 33.58 -5.29
C VAL A 490 -13.65 34.80 -5.85
N PHE A 491 -12.89 34.64 -6.93
CA PHE A 491 -12.12 35.73 -7.52
C PHE A 491 -12.86 36.51 -8.60
N ASN A 492 -14.14 36.18 -8.86
CA ASN A 492 -14.98 36.79 -9.89
C ASN A 492 -14.25 37.00 -11.22
N VAL A 493 -13.46 36.01 -11.65
CA VAL A 493 -12.74 36.06 -12.92
C VAL A 493 -13.77 35.87 -14.02
N SER A 494 -14.34 36.97 -14.49
CA SER A 494 -15.21 36.99 -15.65
C SER A 494 -14.47 36.41 -16.84
N ASP A 495 -15.05 35.37 -17.45
CA ASP A 495 -14.50 34.70 -18.62
C ASP A 495 -14.39 35.71 -19.77
N PRO A 496 -13.17 36.10 -20.21
CA PRO A 496 -13.01 37.10 -21.27
C PRO A 496 -13.52 36.60 -22.63
N ALA A 497 -13.77 35.29 -22.77
CA ALA A 497 -14.28 34.69 -24.00
C ALA A 497 -15.81 34.80 -24.14
N ARG A 498 -16.53 35.16 -23.07
CA ARG A 498 -17.99 35.37 -23.12
C ARG A 498 -18.30 36.86 -23.30
N LYS A 499 -17.93 37.41 -24.45
CA LYS A 499 -18.57 38.65 -24.93
C LYS A 499 -19.99 38.29 -25.43
N PRO A 500 -21.00 39.08 -25.07
CA PRO A 500 -22.38 38.88 -25.52
C PRO A 500 -22.52 39.01 -27.04
#